data_AF-A0A852TBD0-F1
#
_entry.id   AF-A0A852TBD0-F1
#
_cell.length_a   1.000
_cell.length_b   1.000
_cell.length_c   1.000
_cell.angle_alpha   90.00
_cell.angle_beta   90.00
_cell.angle_gamma   90.00
#
_symmetry.space_group_name_H-M   'P 1'
#
loop_
_entity.id
_entity.type
_entity.pdbx_description
1 polymer ?
#
loop_
_entity_poly.entity_id
_entity_poly.type
_entity_poly.pdbx_seq_one_letter_code
_entity_poly.pdbx_strand_id
1 'polypeptide(L)'
;MKYGIDYTLQSFLEAVTNDAPYEVYPSPTWSDDKWHLDQEERTFIEQENYLVIHEGDAEGKLVGGNLSTLHLLQGTEFMPSLKDCILFIEEDNEAHIHSFDRVLQSLLQLPDAASITGILIGRFQKDSNVTEAAIKRVIATKSELKNIPVIANVNFGHVQPIATIPMGVNAAVSGSGTTTTITINA
;
A
#
# COMPACT_ATOMS: atom_id res chain seq x y z
N MET A 1 -20.87 -0.91 -7.98
CA MET A 1 -20.14 -2.04 -8.57
C MET A 1 -20.98 -3.29 -8.43
N LYS A 2 -21.24 -4.00 -9.52
CA LYS A 2 -22.10 -5.20 -9.54
C LYS A 2 -21.39 -6.46 -9.03
N TYR A 3 -20.09 -6.59 -9.31
CA TYR A 3 -19.25 -7.75 -8.96
C TYR A 3 -17.94 -7.34 -8.30
N GLY A 4 -17.48 -8.11 -7.31
CA GLY A 4 -16.16 -7.93 -6.67
C GLY A 4 -16.10 -6.84 -5.60
N ILE A 5 -17.26 -6.40 -5.06
CA ILE A 5 -17.33 -5.33 -4.05
C ILE A 5 -17.21 -5.84 -2.61
N ASP A 6 -17.41 -7.13 -2.38
CA ASP A 6 -17.61 -7.70 -1.04
C ASP A 6 -16.43 -7.42 -0.10
N TYR A 7 -15.19 -7.60 -0.57
CA TYR A 7 -13.98 -7.28 0.20
C TYR A 7 -13.94 -5.82 0.63
N THR A 8 -14.20 -4.90 -0.31
CA THR A 8 -14.17 -3.45 -0.02
C THR A 8 -15.26 -3.05 0.96
N LEU A 9 -16.46 -3.62 0.81
CA LEU A 9 -17.56 -3.36 1.75
C LEU A 9 -17.23 -3.91 3.15
N GLN A 10 -16.70 -5.13 3.24
CA GLN A 10 -16.32 -5.73 4.51
C GLN A 10 -15.22 -4.92 5.20
N SER A 11 -14.13 -4.60 4.51
CA SER A 11 -13.04 -3.80 5.06
C SER A 11 -13.49 -2.40 5.46
N PHE A 12 -14.38 -1.76 4.68
CA PHE A 12 -14.98 -0.49 5.05
C PHE A 12 -15.78 -0.60 6.36
N LEU A 13 -16.66 -1.60 6.48
CA LEU A 13 -17.47 -1.80 7.67
C LEU A 13 -16.60 -2.08 8.91
N GLU A 14 -15.57 -2.91 8.79
CA GLU A 14 -14.60 -3.16 9.87
C GLU A 14 -13.93 -1.86 10.32
N ALA A 15 -13.49 -1.03 9.38
CA ALA A 15 -12.79 0.22 9.68
C ALA A 15 -13.67 1.31 10.31
N VAL A 16 -14.98 1.33 10.03
CA VAL A 16 -15.87 2.45 10.43
C VAL A 16 -16.93 2.09 11.47
N THR A 17 -17.10 0.81 11.79
CA THR A 17 -18.15 0.36 12.74
C THR A 17 -17.62 -0.43 13.94
N ASN A 18 -16.32 -0.66 14.01
CA ASN A 18 -15.69 -1.45 15.06
C ASN A 18 -14.45 -0.74 15.63
N ASP A 19 -14.24 -0.89 16.94
CA ASP A 19 -13.05 -0.40 17.65
C ASP A 19 -12.03 -1.53 17.91
N ALA A 20 -12.33 -2.76 17.48
CA ALA A 20 -11.39 -3.88 17.58
C ALA A 20 -10.38 -3.86 16.41
N PRO A 21 -9.15 -4.36 16.63
CA PRO A 21 -8.21 -4.54 15.53
C PRO A 21 -8.77 -5.43 14.43
N TYR A 22 -8.45 -5.11 13.17
CA TYR A 22 -8.86 -5.88 11.99
C TYR A 22 -7.69 -6.07 11.02
N GLU A 23 -7.81 -7.07 10.16
CA GLU A 23 -6.72 -7.50 9.27
C GLU A 23 -6.96 -7.07 7.82
N VAL A 24 -5.92 -6.54 7.17
CA VAL A 24 -5.91 -6.29 5.73
C VAL A 24 -5.33 -7.51 5.03
N TYR A 25 -6.16 -8.55 4.86
CA TYR A 25 -5.77 -9.82 4.25
C TYR A 25 -5.76 -9.77 2.72
N PRO A 26 -4.98 -10.62 2.02
CA PRO A 26 -4.99 -10.68 0.55
C PRO A 26 -6.37 -11.08 0.02
N SER A 27 -6.95 -10.26 -0.86
CA SER A 27 -8.18 -10.64 -1.56
C SER A 27 -7.93 -11.84 -2.48
N PRO A 28 -8.85 -12.83 -2.59
CA PRO A 28 -8.66 -14.00 -3.45
C PRO A 28 -8.46 -13.66 -4.94
N THR A 29 -9.03 -12.54 -5.38
CA THR A 29 -8.88 -12.03 -6.74
C THR A 29 -8.81 -10.51 -6.75
N TRP A 30 -8.20 -9.96 -7.79
CA TRP A 30 -8.18 -8.53 -8.07
C TRP A 30 -8.59 -8.22 -9.52
N SER A 31 -9.00 -6.99 -9.79
CA SER A 31 -9.46 -6.49 -11.09
C SER A 31 -9.07 -5.02 -11.23
N ASP A 32 -8.75 -4.61 -12.46
CA ASP A 32 -8.38 -3.22 -12.82
C ASP A 32 -9.22 -2.75 -14.02
N ASP A 33 -10.44 -3.26 -14.12
CA ASP A 33 -11.33 -2.91 -15.22
C ASP A 33 -12.03 -1.58 -14.94
N LYS A 34 -12.42 -0.87 -16.01
CA LYS A 34 -13.26 0.33 -15.93
C LYS A 34 -14.72 -0.05 -15.66
N TRP A 35 -14.97 -0.65 -14.50
CA TRP A 35 -16.27 -1.21 -14.09
C TRP A 35 -17.42 -0.19 -14.10
N HIS A 36 -17.11 1.10 -14.02
CA HIS A 36 -18.08 2.19 -14.09
C HIS A 36 -18.58 2.46 -15.52
N LEU A 37 -17.84 2.00 -16.54
CA LEU A 37 -18.24 2.02 -17.95
C LEU A 37 -18.95 0.73 -18.36
N ASP A 38 -18.47 -0.42 -17.88
CA ASP A 38 -19.07 -1.73 -18.14
C ASP A 38 -19.06 -2.58 -16.86
N GLN A 39 -20.25 -2.95 -16.38
CA GLN A 39 -20.40 -3.74 -15.15
C GLN A 39 -20.42 -5.25 -15.42
N GLU A 40 -20.57 -5.69 -16.67
CA GLU A 40 -20.78 -7.09 -17.03
C GLU A 40 -19.46 -7.77 -17.40
N GLU A 41 -18.67 -7.16 -18.29
CA GLU A 41 -17.39 -7.72 -18.75
C GLU A 41 -16.27 -7.38 -17.76
N ARG A 42 -16.05 -8.28 -16.80
CA ARG A 42 -15.04 -8.14 -15.74
C ARG A 42 -14.00 -9.25 -15.80
N THR A 43 -12.74 -8.88 -15.67
CA THR A 43 -11.60 -9.79 -15.56
C THR A 43 -11.08 -9.80 -14.12
N PHE A 44 -11.17 -10.96 -13.47
CA PHE A 44 -10.61 -11.21 -12.15
C PHE A 44 -9.36 -12.07 -12.27
N ILE A 45 -8.29 -11.66 -11.59
CA ILE A 45 -6.99 -12.35 -11.57
C ILE A 45 -6.77 -12.84 -10.15
N GLU A 46 -6.40 -14.12 -10.01
CA GLU A 46 -6.16 -14.74 -8.71
C GLU A 46 -4.94 -14.16 -8.00
N GLN A 47 -5.04 -14.05 -6.68
CA GLN A 47 -3.97 -13.67 -5.78
C GLN A 47 -4.13 -14.44 -4.47
N GLU A 48 -3.13 -15.24 -4.12
CA GLU A 48 -3.13 -15.95 -2.84
C GLU A 48 -2.42 -15.16 -1.74
N ASN A 49 -1.33 -14.47 -2.09
CA ASN A 49 -0.44 -13.83 -1.12
C ASN A 49 -0.02 -12.43 -1.59
N TYR A 50 0.40 -11.60 -0.64
CA TYR A 50 1.13 -10.36 -0.97
C TYR A 50 2.58 -10.65 -1.34
N LEU A 51 3.22 -9.68 -1.99
CA LEU A 51 4.61 -9.77 -2.38
C LEU A 51 5.50 -9.28 -1.24
N VAL A 52 6.17 -10.19 -0.52
CA VAL A 52 7.21 -9.81 0.45
C VAL A 52 8.50 -9.49 -0.29
N ILE A 53 8.97 -8.24 -0.18
CA ILE A 53 10.23 -7.77 -0.79
C ILE A 53 11.36 -7.84 0.24
N HIS A 54 11.13 -7.30 1.43
CA HIS A 54 12.00 -7.46 2.59
C HIS A 54 11.18 -8.10 3.71
N GLU A 55 11.72 -9.17 4.29
CA GLU A 55 11.12 -9.82 5.45
C GLU A 55 11.34 -9.00 6.72
N GLY A 56 10.47 -9.21 7.71
CA GLY A 56 10.60 -8.61 9.03
C GLY A 56 9.25 -8.27 9.66
N ASP A 57 9.34 -7.70 10.86
CA ASP A 57 8.21 -7.26 11.65
C ASP A 57 8.36 -5.77 11.93
N ALA A 58 7.25 -5.04 11.91
CA ALA A 58 7.23 -3.63 12.26
C ALA A 58 5.90 -3.23 12.90
N GLU A 59 5.98 -2.25 13.78
CA GLU A 59 4.83 -1.53 14.31
C GLU A 59 5.02 -0.04 14.10
N GLY A 60 3.93 0.70 13.92
CA GLY A 60 4.01 2.14 13.75
C GLY A 60 2.69 2.76 13.33
N LYS A 61 2.67 4.08 13.29
CA LYS A 61 1.50 4.83 12.79
C LYS A 61 1.39 4.73 11.28
N LEU A 62 0.18 4.53 10.76
CA LEU A 62 -0.09 4.53 9.33
C LEU A 62 -0.01 5.95 8.77
N VAL A 63 0.88 6.18 7.81
CA VAL A 63 1.03 7.44 7.08
C VAL A 63 1.14 7.13 5.60
N GLY A 64 0.40 7.84 4.75
CA GLY A 64 0.50 7.61 3.31
C GLY A 64 -0.77 7.88 2.53
N GLY A 65 -1.13 6.95 1.64
CA GLY A 65 -2.13 7.09 0.59
C GLY A 65 -1.46 7.20 -0.78
N ASN A 66 -1.99 8.05 -1.64
CA ASN A 66 -1.40 8.31 -2.94
C ASN A 66 -0.04 9.03 -2.80
N LEU A 67 1.02 8.43 -3.36
CA LEU A 67 2.39 8.91 -3.18
C LEU A 67 2.61 10.29 -3.83
N SER A 68 2.11 10.49 -5.05
CA SER A 68 2.18 11.78 -5.74
C SER A 68 1.39 12.88 -5.00
N THR A 69 0.27 12.54 -4.36
CA THR A 69 -0.51 13.49 -3.54
C THR A 69 0.21 13.81 -2.23
N LEU A 70 0.75 12.81 -1.52
CA LEU A 70 1.56 13.01 -0.32
C LEU A 70 2.77 13.90 -0.60
N HIS A 71 3.38 13.75 -1.78
CA HIS A 71 4.51 14.56 -2.22
C HIS A 71 4.19 16.07 -2.25
N LEU A 72 2.96 16.46 -2.55
CA LEU A 72 2.53 17.87 -2.57
C LEU A 72 2.57 18.53 -1.19
N LEU A 73 2.58 17.74 -0.11
CA LEU A 73 2.63 18.27 1.25
C LEU A 73 4.07 18.58 1.71
N GLN A 74 5.08 18.06 1.00
CA GLN A 74 6.48 18.21 1.40
C GLN A 74 6.92 19.67 1.46
N GLY A 75 7.53 20.08 2.57
CA GLY A 75 7.92 21.46 2.82
C GLY A 75 6.81 22.38 3.34
N THR A 76 5.60 21.86 3.54
CA THR A 76 4.47 22.58 4.14
C THR A 76 4.24 22.15 5.59
N GLU A 77 3.42 22.90 6.33
CA GLU A 77 2.98 22.53 7.69
C GLU A 77 2.06 21.31 7.73
N PHE A 78 1.54 20.86 6.57
CA PHE A 78 0.60 19.75 6.46
C PHE A 78 1.28 18.40 6.27
N MET A 79 2.60 18.35 6.06
CA MET A 79 3.33 17.08 5.96
C MET A 79 3.27 16.35 7.31
N PRO A 80 2.73 15.12 7.37
CA PRO A 80 2.76 14.35 8.61
C PRO A 80 4.19 13.97 8.98
N SER A 81 4.48 13.86 10.29
CA SER A 81 5.76 13.30 10.74
C SER A 81 5.89 11.84 10.28
N LEU A 82 7.09 11.50 9.80
CA LEU A 82 7.45 10.14 9.39
C LEU A 82 8.06 9.31 10.55
N LYS A 83 8.06 9.88 11.76
CA LYS A 83 8.65 9.25 12.92
C LYS A 83 7.84 8.01 13.32
N ASP A 84 8.54 6.88 13.42
CA ASP A 84 8.01 5.60 13.89
C ASP A 84 6.73 5.19 13.12
N CYS A 85 6.70 5.47 11.81
CA CYS A 85 5.54 5.23 10.95
C CYS A 85 5.71 4.01 10.03
N ILE A 86 4.59 3.37 9.72
CA ILE A 86 4.46 2.46 8.59
C ILE A 86 3.92 3.27 7.42
N LEU A 87 4.73 3.39 6.37
CA LEU A 87 4.29 4.03 5.14
C LEU A 87 3.38 3.08 4.37
N PHE A 88 2.17 3.52 4.00
CA PHE A 88 1.34 2.80 3.04
C PHE A 88 1.17 3.67 1.80
N ILE A 89 1.81 3.30 0.70
CA ILE A 89 1.94 4.17 -0.48
C ILE A 89 1.43 3.47 -1.74
N GLU A 90 0.75 4.22 -2.57
CA GLU A 90 0.20 3.72 -3.83
C GLU A 90 0.30 4.80 -4.93
N GLU A 91 0.11 4.39 -6.17
CA GLU A 91 0.04 5.26 -7.32
C GLU A 91 -1.03 4.78 -8.31
N ASP A 92 -1.53 5.70 -9.13
CA ASP A 92 -2.48 5.41 -10.19
C ASP A 92 -1.82 4.95 -11.50
N ASN A 93 -2.61 4.88 -12.57
CA ASN A 93 -2.19 4.44 -13.90
C ASN A 93 -1.28 5.44 -14.64
N GLU A 94 -1.20 6.70 -14.22
CA GLU A 94 -0.31 7.70 -14.82
C GLU A 94 1.14 7.51 -14.34
N ALA A 95 1.33 6.78 -13.24
CA ALA A 95 2.65 6.50 -12.73
C ALA A 95 3.42 5.48 -13.57
N HIS A 96 4.73 5.70 -13.64
CA HIS A 96 5.71 4.74 -14.13
C HIS A 96 6.72 4.43 -13.02
N ILE A 97 7.49 3.35 -13.17
CA ILE A 97 8.47 2.99 -12.15
C ILE A 97 9.46 4.12 -11.84
N HIS A 98 9.81 4.94 -12.84
CA HIS A 98 10.70 6.09 -12.65
C HIS A 98 10.06 7.25 -11.89
N SER A 99 8.76 7.50 -12.06
CA SER A 99 8.07 8.53 -11.28
C SER A 99 7.86 8.08 -9.84
N PHE A 100 7.50 6.81 -9.63
CA PHE A 100 7.44 6.21 -8.30
C PHE A 100 8.81 6.30 -7.58
N ASP A 101 9.89 5.90 -8.26
CA ASP A 101 11.25 5.91 -7.70
C ASP A 101 11.70 7.30 -7.26
N ARG A 102 11.56 8.32 -8.14
CA ARG A 102 11.97 9.68 -7.82
C ARG A 102 11.18 10.28 -6.65
N VAL A 103 9.87 10.01 -6.58
CA VAL A 103 9.02 10.54 -5.51
C VAL A 103 9.29 9.82 -4.20
N LEU A 104 9.45 8.49 -4.23
CA LEU A 104 9.87 7.72 -3.07
C LEU A 104 11.23 8.20 -2.54
N GLN A 105 12.21 8.47 -3.41
CA GLN A 105 13.50 9.00 -2.97
C GLN A 105 13.37 10.41 -2.35
N SER A 106 12.50 11.27 -2.90
CA SER A 106 12.20 12.58 -2.31
C SER A 106 11.63 12.45 -0.90
N LEU A 107 10.70 11.50 -0.70
CA LEU A 107 10.10 11.21 0.61
C LEU A 107 11.15 10.71 1.62
N LEU A 108 12.06 9.82 1.19
CA LEU A 108 13.11 9.27 2.05
C LEU A 108 14.20 10.28 2.46
N GLN A 109 14.22 11.45 1.84
CA GLN A 109 15.11 12.56 2.20
C GLN A 109 14.51 13.54 3.22
N LEU A 110 13.25 13.34 3.61
CA LEU A 110 12.57 14.20 4.58
C LEU A 110 13.06 13.98 6.02
N PRO A 111 12.80 14.95 6.92
CA PRO A 111 12.97 14.73 8.36
C PRO A 111 12.22 13.46 8.81
N ASP A 112 12.79 12.77 9.80
CA ASP A 112 12.28 11.53 10.39
C ASP A 112 12.13 10.34 9.42
N ALA A 113 12.47 10.46 8.14
CA ALA A 113 12.37 9.33 7.20
C ALA A 113 13.24 8.12 7.61
N ALA A 114 14.35 8.36 8.30
CA ALA A 114 15.18 7.29 8.88
C ALA A 114 14.48 6.48 9.99
N SER A 115 13.33 6.96 10.50
CA SER A 115 12.51 6.32 11.52
C SER A 115 11.29 5.60 10.95
N ILE A 116 11.13 5.53 9.62
CA ILE A 116 10.11 4.67 9.00
C ILE A 116 10.39 3.23 9.40
N THR A 117 9.39 2.55 9.95
CA THR A 117 9.54 1.19 10.49
C THR A 117 9.14 0.10 9.48
N GLY A 118 8.34 0.43 8.47
CA GLY A 118 7.93 -0.50 7.42
C GLY A 118 7.28 0.22 6.23
N ILE A 119 7.21 -0.47 5.08
CA ILE A 119 6.54 0.04 3.88
C ILE A 119 5.56 -1.00 3.33
N LEU A 120 4.33 -0.55 3.11
CA LEU A 120 3.30 -1.24 2.34
C LEU A 120 3.13 -0.52 1.01
N ILE A 121 3.12 -1.27 -0.10
CA ILE A 121 2.96 -0.73 -1.46
C ILE A 121 1.68 -1.29 -2.06
N GLY A 122 0.78 -0.39 -2.47
CA GLY A 122 -0.45 -0.74 -3.18
C GLY A 122 -0.17 -1.40 -4.53
N ARG A 123 -1.12 -2.17 -5.03
CA ARG A 123 -1.00 -2.81 -6.34
C ARG A 123 -1.06 -1.74 -7.45
N PHE A 124 -0.06 -1.74 -8.33
CA PHE A 124 -0.06 -0.88 -9.51
C PHE A 124 -1.12 -1.32 -10.52
N GLN A 125 -1.74 -0.34 -11.18
CA GLN A 125 -2.67 -0.58 -12.31
C GLN A 125 -1.94 -1.19 -13.51
N LYS A 126 -2.64 -2.00 -14.32
CA LYS A 126 -2.09 -2.70 -15.49
C LYS A 126 -1.50 -1.72 -16.50
N ASP A 127 -2.17 -0.59 -16.72
CA ASP A 127 -1.77 0.43 -17.70
C ASP A 127 -0.45 1.15 -17.31
N SER A 128 -0.03 1.10 -16.03
CA SER A 128 1.26 1.64 -15.59
C SER A 128 2.47 0.89 -16.16
N ASN A 129 2.27 -0.37 -16.58
CA ASN A 129 3.32 -1.32 -16.99
C ASN A 129 4.41 -1.57 -15.93
N VAL A 130 4.13 -1.27 -14.66
CA VAL A 130 5.06 -1.54 -13.55
C VAL A 130 5.05 -3.02 -13.20
N THR A 131 6.22 -3.65 -13.21
CA THR A 131 6.38 -5.07 -12.87
C THR A 131 6.91 -5.24 -11.45
N GLU A 132 6.63 -6.37 -10.81
CA GLU A 132 7.19 -6.69 -9.50
C GLU A 132 8.73 -6.68 -9.49
N ALA A 133 9.36 -7.09 -10.59
CA ALA A 133 10.81 -7.04 -10.75
C ALA A 133 11.33 -5.59 -10.73
N ALA A 134 10.57 -4.66 -11.33
CA ALA A 134 10.91 -3.24 -11.33
C ALA A 134 10.75 -2.64 -9.92
N ILE A 135 9.69 -2.99 -9.18
CA ILE A 135 9.48 -2.59 -7.78
C ILE A 135 10.64 -3.09 -6.92
N LYS A 136 10.94 -4.40 -6.97
CA LYS A 136 12.07 -5.02 -6.24
C LYS A 136 13.38 -4.31 -6.54
N ARG A 137 13.64 -3.94 -7.79
CA ARG A 137 14.86 -3.23 -8.19
C ARG A 137 14.92 -1.82 -7.58
N VAL A 138 13.84 -1.07 -7.61
CA VAL A 138 13.78 0.27 -6.98
C VAL A 138 14.04 0.17 -5.48
N ILE A 139 13.37 -0.76 -4.78
CA ILE A 139 13.54 -0.95 -3.33
C ILE A 139 14.98 -1.39 -3.00
N ALA A 140 15.56 -2.30 -3.78
CA ALA A 140 16.93 -2.77 -3.56
C ALA A 140 18.01 -1.68 -3.69
N THR A 141 17.71 -0.55 -4.36
CA THR A 141 18.65 0.57 -4.49
C THR A 141 18.63 1.53 -3.31
N LYS A 142 17.68 1.39 -2.38
CA LYS A 142 17.47 2.29 -1.25
C LYS A 142 18.05 1.69 0.03
N SER A 143 19.25 2.13 0.38
CA SER A 143 19.96 1.68 1.58
C SER A 143 19.17 1.88 2.88
N GLU A 144 18.35 2.92 2.90
CA GLU A 144 17.46 3.37 3.97
C GLU A 144 16.40 2.30 4.30
N LEU A 145 16.02 1.49 3.31
CA LEU A 145 14.94 0.49 3.43
C LEU A 145 15.45 -0.92 3.77
N LYS A 146 16.77 -1.13 3.82
CA LYS A 146 17.38 -2.46 3.85
C LYS A 146 16.96 -3.31 5.06
N ASN A 147 16.66 -2.68 6.20
CA ASN A 147 16.43 -3.36 7.47
C ASN A 147 14.99 -3.24 7.97
N ILE A 148 14.06 -2.85 7.11
CA ILE A 148 12.64 -2.75 7.45
C ILE A 148 11.80 -3.62 6.51
N PRO A 149 10.68 -4.18 6.98
CA PRO A 149 9.79 -4.95 6.11
C PRO A 149 9.21 -4.10 5.00
N VAL A 150 9.18 -4.66 3.80
CA VAL A 150 8.57 -4.06 2.61
C VAL A 150 7.65 -5.09 1.96
N ILE A 151 6.35 -4.81 1.94
CA ILE A 151 5.31 -5.68 1.38
C ILE A 151 4.62 -4.91 0.25
N ALA A 152 4.45 -5.53 -0.91
CA ALA A 152 3.83 -4.94 -2.09
C ALA A 152 2.61 -5.74 -2.56
N ASN A 153 1.86 -5.15 -3.50
CA ASN A 153 0.58 -5.65 -3.99
C ASN A 153 -0.51 -5.72 -2.91
N VAL A 154 -0.42 -4.89 -1.88
CA VAL A 154 -1.42 -4.83 -0.83
C VAL A 154 -2.73 -4.28 -1.41
N ASN A 155 -3.88 -4.74 -0.90
CA ASN A 155 -5.21 -4.35 -1.36
C ASN A 155 -5.57 -2.90 -1.00
N PHE A 156 -4.87 -1.91 -1.53
CA PHE A 156 -5.25 -0.50 -1.52
C PHE A 156 -4.67 0.21 -2.75
N GLY A 157 -5.21 1.39 -3.04
CA GLY A 157 -4.88 2.18 -4.22
C GLY A 157 -5.94 2.12 -5.30
N HIS A 158 -5.54 2.08 -6.57
CA HIS A 158 -6.47 2.21 -7.71
C HIS A 158 -6.95 0.88 -8.31
N VAL A 159 -6.42 -0.25 -7.83
CA VAL A 159 -6.83 -1.60 -8.27
C VAL A 159 -7.83 -2.21 -7.29
N GLN A 160 -8.90 -2.84 -7.79
CA GLN A 160 -9.93 -3.43 -6.95
C GLN A 160 -9.60 -4.88 -6.55
N PRO A 161 -10.07 -5.34 -5.38
CA PRO A 161 -10.74 -4.56 -4.35
C PRO A 161 -9.75 -3.79 -3.47
N ILE A 162 -10.25 -2.73 -2.81
CA ILE A 162 -9.49 -1.89 -1.88
C ILE A 162 -9.96 -2.10 -0.44
N ALA A 163 -9.02 -2.10 0.49
CA ALA A 163 -9.24 -2.00 1.92
C ALA A 163 -9.36 -0.53 2.32
N THR A 164 -10.09 -0.28 3.42
CA THR A 164 -10.15 1.04 4.05
C THR A 164 -9.02 1.15 5.06
N ILE A 165 -8.10 2.11 4.85
CA ILE A 165 -6.93 2.31 5.71
C ILE A 165 -7.09 3.62 6.50
N PRO A 166 -7.38 3.58 7.81
CA PRO A 166 -7.44 4.77 8.65
C PRO A 166 -6.05 5.37 8.83
N MET A 167 -5.89 6.64 8.47
CA MET A 167 -4.62 7.33 8.64
C MET A 167 -4.39 7.73 10.10
N GLY A 168 -3.14 7.60 10.55
CA GLY A 168 -2.71 8.07 11.87
C GLY A 168 -2.92 7.08 13.03
N VAL A 169 -3.62 5.97 12.80
CA VAL A 169 -3.73 4.88 13.78
C VAL A 169 -2.53 3.95 13.72
N ASN A 170 -2.33 3.14 14.76
CA ASN A 170 -1.22 2.18 14.79
C ASN A 170 -1.55 0.93 13.99
N ALA A 171 -0.56 0.36 13.32
CA ALA A 171 -0.63 -0.95 12.69
C ALA A 171 0.58 -1.80 13.07
N ALA A 172 0.41 -3.12 12.96
CA ALA A 172 1.46 -4.11 13.06
C ALA A 172 1.54 -4.88 11.74
N VAL A 173 2.75 -5.05 11.21
CA VAL A 173 3.01 -5.77 9.96
C VAL A 173 4.07 -6.83 10.18
N SER A 174 3.87 -7.99 9.56
CA SER A 174 4.83 -9.08 9.52
C SER A 174 4.86 -9.66 8.12
N GLY A 175 6.05 -9.92 7.61
CA GLY A 175 6.26 -10.60 6.32
C GLY A 175 7.40 -11.59 6.41
N SER A 176 7.13 -12.85 6.07
CA SER A 176 8.14 -13.92 5.99
C SER A 176 7.76 -14.94 4.93
N GLY A 177 8.64 -15.16 3.95
CA GLY A 177 8.34 -15.97 2.77
C GLY A 177 7.11 -15.47 2.02
N THR A 178 6.05 -16.28 2.00
CA THR A 178 4.76 -15.93 1.37
C THR A 178 3.70 -15.52 2.39
N THR A 179 4.01 -15.57 3.68
CA THR A 179 3.06 -15.27 4.74
C THR A 179 3.17 -13.80 5.11
N THR A 180 2.04 -13.13 5.18
CA THR A 180 1.94 -11.74 5.62
C THR A 180 0.79 -11.58 6.61
N THR A 181 1.00 -10.72 7.60
CA THR A 181 -0.06 -10.25 8.50
C THR A 181 0.01 -8.74 8.55
N ILE A 182 -1.12 -8.07 8.31
CA ILE A 182 -1.24 -6.61 8.38
C ILE A 182 -2.46 -6.31 9.26
N THR A 183 -2.20 -5.92 10.50
CA THR A 183 -3.25 -5.64 11.50
C THR A 183 -3.33 -4.16 11.77
N ILE A 184 -4.54 -3.59 11.65
CA ILE A 184 -4.83 -2.20 11.96
C ILE A 184 -5.47 -2.14 13.34
N ASN A 185 -4.88 -1.36 14.25
CA ASN A 185 -5.41 -1.16 15.61
C ASN A 185 -6.30 0.10 15.60
N ALA A 186 -7.60 -0.12 15.36
CA ALA A 186 -8.64 0.90 15.35
C ALA A 186 -8.82 1.57 16.73
#